data_AF-A0A135P6R8-F1
#
_entry.id   AF-A0A135P6R8-F1
#
_cell.length_a   1.000
_cell.length_b   1.000
_cell.length_c   1.000
_cell.angle_alpha   90.00
_cell.angle_beta   90.00
_cell.angle_gamma   90.00
#
_symmetry.space_group_name_H-M   'P 1'
#
loop_
_entity.id
_entity.type
_entity.pdbx_description
1 polymer ?
#
loop_
_entity_poly.entity_id
_entity_poly.type
_entity_poly.pdbx_seq_one_letter_code
_entity_poly.pdbx_strand_id
1 'polypeptide(L)'
;MEVTPGGGSVRPEPDARASVAIFVVEGEGTITYDGNDYPIRAGSFVYLPAAAKWAFSNESAAPIRFPWVRKVFKVVDGLELPPAIFIHKDDCIKHAMPDILRLRSPKLLRRHHFSLREMVANLDKNRSKMACLGDLDSHLISKA
;
A
#
# COMPACT_ATOMS: atom_id res chain seq x y z
N MET A 1 6.22 -1.72 16.23
CA MET A 1 7.58 -1.86 16.76
C MET A 1 8.08 -0.49 17.18
N GLU A 2 8.91 -0.44 18.22
CA GLU A 2 9.61 0.75 18.69
C GLU A 2 11.10 0.42 18.78
N VAL A 3 11.96 1.32 18.32
CA VAL A 3 13.42 1.16 18.38
C VAL A 3 14.03 2.40 19.03
N THR A 4 14.77 2.19 20.12
CA THR A 4 15.45 3.24 20.89
C THR A 4 16.64 3.82 20.12
N PRO A 5 17.16 5.00 20.52
CA PRO A 5 18.41 5.56 19.98
C PRO A 5 19.56 4.55 20.00
N GLY A 6 20.34 4.50 18.92
CA GLY A 6 21.43 3.53 18.71
C GLY A 6 20.98 2.09 18.48
N GLY A 7 19.66 1.84 18.46
CA GLY A 7 19.10 0.52 18.17
C GLY A 7 19.02 0.23 16.67
N GLY A 8 18.79 -1.03 16.33
CA GLY A 8 18.69 -1.44 14.93
C GLY A 8 18.75 -2.95 14.77
N SER A 9 18.76 -3.40 13.52
CA SER A 9 19.01 -4.80 13.17
C SER A 9 19.66 -4.90 11.80
N VAL A 10 20.75 -5.67 11.72
CA VAL A 10 21.44 -5.99 10.46
C VAL A 10 20.80 -7.16 9.70
N ARG A 11 19.93 -7.94 10.37
CA ARG A 11 19.19 -9.05 9.76
C ARG A 11 17.76 -9.11 10.35
N PRO A 12 16.91 -8.13 10.04
CA PRO A 12 15.58 -7.98 10.60
C PRO A 12 14.59 -9.05 10.12
N GLU A 13 14.65 -9.47 8.85
CA GLU A 13 13.74 -10.48 8.30
C GLU A 13 14.44 -11.85 8.11
N PRO A 14 14.10 -12.87 8.91
CA PRO A 14 14.67 -14.21 8.75
C PRO A 14 13.93 -15.11 7.75
N ASP A 15 12.65 -14.88 7.44
CA ASP A 15 11.91 -15.68 6.44
C ASP A 15 12.11 -15.09 5.05
N ALA A 16 12.88 -15.78 4.21
CA ALA A 16 13.16 -15.36 2.83
C ALA A 16 11.91 -15.24 1.95
N ARG A 17 10.77 -15.81 2.34
CA ARG A 17 9.52 -15.70 1.59
C ARG A 17 8.68 -14.50 2.03
N ALA A 18 9.02 -13.86 3.14
CA ALA A 18 8.24 -12.75 3.68
C ALA A 18 8.57 -11.46 2.93
N SER A 19 7.52 -10.85 2.38
CA SER A 19 7.53 -9.43 2.02
C SER A 19 7.19 -8.58 3.25
N VAL A 20 7.75 -7.37 3.28
CA VAL A 20 7.65 -6.47 4.43
C VAL A 20 7.07 -5.14 4.00
N ALA A 21 6.15 -4.61 4.81
CA ALA A 21 5.70 -3.23 4.72
C ALA A 21 5.91 -2.52 6.06
N ILE A 22 6.57 -1.37 6.02
CA ILE A 22 6.86 -0.52 7.16
C ILE A 22 6.19 0.84 6.92
N PHE A 23 5.50 1.33 7.95
CA PHE A 23 4.95 2.67 7.95
C PHE A 23 5.45 3.42 9.17
N VAL A 24 6.25 4.47 8.99
CA VAL A 24 6.79 5.21 10.13
C VAL A 24 5.72 6.16 10.66
N VAL A 25 5.36 6.01 11.93
CA VAL A 25 4.36 6.85 12.58
C VAL A 25 5.00 7.97 13.40
N GLU A 26 6.22 7.76 13.89
CA GLU A 26 6.96 8.71 14.72
C GLU A 26 8.46 8.47 14.62
N GLY A 27 9.26 9.53 14.76
CA GLY A 27 10.72 9.48 14.73
C GLY A 27 11.31 9.37 13.32
N GLU A 28 12.61 9.09 13.29
CA GLU A 28 13.42 8.94 12.07
C GLU A 28 14.45 7.82 12.23
N GLY A 29 14.96 7.34 11.11
CA GLY A 29 15.97 6.29 11.05
C GLY A 29 16.37 6.01 9.60
N THR A 30 17.13 4.93 9.40
CA THR A 30 17.66 4.57 8.08
C THR A 30 17.38 3.10 7.81
N ILE A 31 16.89 2.80 6.59
CA ILE A 31 16.87 1.44 6.05
C ILE A 31 17.97 1.33 5.02
N THR A 32 18.89 0.39 5.22
CA THR A 32 19.87 0.04 4.20
C THR A 32 19.30 -1.10 3.37
N TYR A 33 19.22 -0.90 2.05
CA TYR A 33 18.76 -1.92 1.11
C TYR A 33 19.65 -1.90 -0.14
N ASP A 34 20.12 -3.07 -0.54
CA ASP A 34 21.03 -3.23 -1.70
C ASP A 34 22.28 -2.33 -1.63
N GLY A 35 22.83 -2.15 -0.42
CA GLY A 35 24.00 -1.31 -0.17
C GLY A 35 23.74 0.20 -0.16
N ASN A 36 22.50 0.64 -0.37
CA ASN A 36 22.11 2.04 -0.34
C ASN A 36 21.31 2.36 0.93
N ASP A 37 21.54 3.55 1.47
CA ASP A 37 20.83 4.04 2.65
C ASP A 37 19.62 4.88 2.27
N TYR A 38 18.47 4.52 2.83
CA TYR A 38 17.20 5.18 2.62
C TYR A 38 16.73 5.79 3.95
N PRO A 39 16.85 7.13 4.12
CA PRO A 39 16.35 7.79 5.32
C PRO A 39 14.82 7.69 5.35
N ILE A 40 14.28 7.34 6.51
CA ILE A 40 12.85 7.26 6.78
C ILE A 40 12.50 8.13 7.97
N ARG A 41 11.33 8.76 7.88
CA ARG A 41 10.76 9.64 8.92
C ARG A 41 9.26 9.43 9.04
N ALA A 42 8.64 9.96 10.09
CA ALA A 42 7.19 9.93 10.25
C ALA A 42 6.43 10.31 8.97
N GLY A 43 5.60 9.38 8.47
CA GLY A 43 4.89 9.49 7.18
C GLY A 43 5.55 8.72 6.02
N SER A 44 6.72 8.10 6.24
CA SER A 44 7.37 7.26 5.24
C SER A 44 6.70 5.88 5.17
N PHE A 45 6.53 5.41 3.94
CA PHE A 45 6.11 4.06 3.62
C PHE A 45 7.25 3.35 2.89
N VAL A 46 7.55 2.14 3.36
CA VAL A 46 8.57 1.28 2.76
C VAL A 46 7.98 -0.09 2.49
N TYR A 47 8.13 -0.55 1.26
CA TYR A 47 7.85 -1.92 0.86
C TYR A 47 9.16 -2.60 0.44
N LEU A 48 9.42 -3.78 1.01
CA LEU A 48 10.57 -4.60 0.68
C LEU A 48 10.08 -5.95 0.14
N PRO A 49 10.59 -6.38 -1.03
CA PRO A 49 10.20 -7.66 -1.62
C PRO A 49 10.63 -8.84 -0.77
N ALA A 50 10.07 -10.02 -1.07
CA ALA A 50 10.56 -11.26 -0.51
C ALA A 50 12.05 -11.46 -0.84
N ALA A 51 12.79 -12.08 0.07
CA ALA A 51 14.23 -12.32 0.01
C ALA A 51 15.11 -11.06 -0.03
N ALA A 52 14.52 -9.86 0.17
CA ALA A 52 15.28 -8.62 0.31
C ALA A 52 16.28 -8.71 1.47
N LYS A 53 17.55 -8.39 1.19
CA LYS A 53 18.57 -8.16 2.23
C LYS A 53 18.51 -6.70 2.62
N TRP A 54 18.12 -6.43 3.85
CA TRP A 54 18.01 -5.08 4.37
C TRP A 54 18.47 -5.02 5.83
N ALA A 55 18.87 -3.83 6.25
CA ALA A 55 19.18 -3.50 7.63
C ALA A 55 18.40 -2.27 8.04
N PHE A 56 18.27 -2.07 9.34
CA PHE A 56 17.63 -0.92 9.94
C PHE A 56 18.51 -0.36 11.05
N SER A 57 18.70 0.96 11.08
CA SER A 57 19.36 1.66 12.18
C SER A 57 18.51 2.86 12.62
N ASN A 58 18.49 3.11 13.93
CA ASN A 58 18.05 4.36 14.51
C ASN A 58 19.27 5.10 15.06
N GLU A 59 19.84 6.00 14.26
CA GLU A 59 20.97 6.85 14.65
C GLU A 59 20.54 8.16 15.30
N SER A 60 19.23 8.41 15.40
CA SER A 60 18.68 9.63 15.99
C SER A 60 18.71 9.56 17.52
N ALA A 61 18.57 10.73 18.17
CA ALA A 61 18.50 10.86 19.62
C ALA A 61 17.11 10.50 20.20
N ALA A 62 16.12 10.20 19.35
CA ALA A 62 14.75 9.89 19.74
C ALA A 62 14.36 8.46 19.34
N PRO A 63 13.38 7.82 20.03
CA PRO A 63 12.85 6.55 19.57
C PRO A 63 12.06 6.72 18.27
N ILE A 64 12.11 5.69 17.41
CA ILE A 64 11.29 5.58 16.19
C ILE A 64 10.24 4.51 16.37
N ARG A 65 9.02 4.80 15.91
CA ARG A 65 7.86 3.89 15.99
C ARG A 65 7.29 3.63 14.61
N PHE A 66 7.00 2.37 14.35
CA PHE A 66 6.41 1.93 13.08
C PHE A 66 5.65 0.62 13.23
N PRO A 67 4.44 0.48 12.66
CA PRO A 67 3.90 -0.83 12.34
C PRO A 67 4.82 -1.56 11.36
N TRP A 68 5.04 -2.84 11.64
CA TRP A 68 5.79 -3.74 10.77
C TRP A 68 4.86 -4.87 10.36
N VAL A 69 4.43 -4.83 9.10
CA VAL A 69 3.55 -5.84 8.53
C VAL A 69 4.39 -6.81 7.71
N ARG A 70 4.21 -8.10 7.98
CA ARG A 70 4.91 -9.21 7.31
C ARG A 70 3.88 -10.08 6.62
N LYS A 71 4.14 -10.45 5.37
CA LYS A 71 3.27 -11.35 4.60
C LYS A 71 4.12 -12.22 3.69
N VAL A 72 3.91 -13.53 3.75
CA VAL A 72 4.52 -14.47 2.79
C VAL A 72 4.06 -14.08 1.38
N PHE A 73 5.03 -13.79 0.51
CA PHE A 73 4.76 -13.44 -0.88
C PHE A 73 4.28 -14.69 -1.62
N LYS A 74 3.15 -14.55 -2.31
CA LYS A 74 2.59 -15.62 -3.15
C LYS A 74 3.06 -15.38 -4.57
N VAL A 75 4.02 -16.19 -5.01
CA VAL A 75 4.51 -16.19 -6.39
C VAL A 75 3.39 -16.62 -7.33
N VAL A 76 3.33 -15.95 -8.48
CA VAL A 76 2.42 -16.27 -9.58
C VAL A 76 3.28 -16.42 -10.82
N ASP A 77 3.08 -17.49 -11.57
CA ASP A 77 3.86 -17.77 -12.77
C ASP A 77 3.68 -16.65 -13.81
N GLY A 78 4.78 -16.20 -14.40
CA GLY A 78 4.79 -15.12 -15.39
C GLY A 78 4.81 -13.70 -14.81
N LEU A 79 4.82 -13.53 -13.48
CA LEU A 79 4.98 -12.23 -12.83
C LEU A 79 6.26 -12.16 -11.99
N GLU A 80 7.02 -11.09 -12.20
CA GLU A 80 8.21 -10.81 -11.39
C GLU A 80 7.84 -10.32 -9.99
N LEU A 81 8.81 -10.42 -9.07
CA LEU A 81 8.68 -9.83 -7.75
C LEU A 81 8.54 -8.30 -7.89
N PRO A 82 7.61 -7.68 -7.15
CA PRO A 82 7.52 -6.22 -7.14
C PRO A 82 8.83 -5.61 -6.62
N PRO A 83 9.28 -4.48 -7.20
CA PRO A 83 10.47 -3.80 -6.73
C PRO A 83 10.27 -3.26 -5.31
N ALA A 84 11.38 -2.97 -4.62
CA ALA A 84 11.33 -2.21 -3.38
C ALA A 84 10.79 -0.79 -3.63
N ILE A 85 9.99 -0.28 -2.70
CA ILE A 85 9.37 1.04 -2.79
C ILE A 85 9.70 1.82 -1.53
N PHE A 86 10.21 3.03 -1.70
CA PHE A 86 10.44 4.00 -0.64
C PHE A 86 9.72 5.28 -1.04
N ILE A 87 8.70 5.69 -0.28
CA ILE A 87 7.91 6.88 -0.60
C ILE A 87 7.47 7.59 0.68
N HIS A 88 7.35 8.91 0.62
CA HIS A 88 6.79 9.70 1.71
C HIS A 88 5.35 10.13 1.39
N LYS A 89 4.49 10.21 2.40
CA LYS A 89 3.09 10.63 2.25
C LYS A 89 2.89 11.98 1.52
N ASP A 90 3.90 12.85 1.55
CA ASP A 90 3.85 14.19 0.96
C ASP A 90 4.03 14.13 -0.56
N ASP A 91 4.65 13.06 -1.07
CA ASP A 91 4.91 12.83 -2.50
C ASP A 91 3.75 12.08 -3.17
N CYS A 92 2.78 11.61 -2.39
CA CYS A 92 1.61 10.88 -2.88
C CYS A 92 0.48 11.83 -3.30
N ILE A 93 -0.03 11.64 -4.51
CA ILE A 93 -1.27 12.29 -4.95
C ILE A 93 -2.43 11.74 -4.12
N LYS A 94 -3.12 12.65 -3.41
CA LYS A 94 -4.27 12.29 -2.57
C LYS A 94 -5.52 12.19 -3.43
N HIS A 95 -6.02 10.98 -3.62
CA HIS A 95 -7.33 10.78 -4.23
C HIS A 95 -8.41 10.88 -3.15
N ALA A 96 -9.33 11.84 -3.31
CA ALA A 96 -10.52 11.90 -2.47
C ALA A 96 -11.42 10.69 -2.79
N MET A 97 -11.94 10.06 -1.73
CA MET A 97 -12.98 9.06 -1.90
C MET A 97 -14.20 9.72 -2.56
N PRO A 98 -14.80 9.15 -3.63
CA PRO A 98 -16.02 9.68 -4.20
C PRO A 98 -17.15 9.67 -3.15
N ASP A 99 -17.99 10.72 -3.14
CA ASP A 99 -18.97 11.09 -2.10
C ASP A 99 -20.10 10.07 -1.79
N ILE A 100 -20.02 8.84 -2.31
CA ILE A 100 -21.11 7.84 -2.26
C ILE A 100 -21.19 6.98 -1.01
N LEU A 101 -20.28 7.09 -0.03
CA LEU A 101 -20.48 6.48 1.29
C LEU A 101 -19.78 7.31 2.37
N ARG A 102 -20.38 8.45 2.73
CA ARG A 102 -20.22 8.96 4.10
C ARG A 102 -20.90 7.96 5.02
N LEU A 103 -20.15 6.97 5.50
CA LEU A 103 -20.54 6.06 6.58
C LEU A 103 -20.70 6.86 7.88
N ARG A 104 -21.75 7.67 7.95
CA ARG A 104 -22.41 7.99 9.21
C ARG A 104 -23.48 6.94 9.39
N SER A 105 -23.26 6.00 10.30
CA SER A 105 -24.33 5.16 10.81
C SER A 105 -24.24 5.09 12.32
N PRO A 106 -25.37 5.28 13.01
CA PRO A 106 -25.90 4.10 13.71
C PRO A 106 -27.43 3.95 13.68
N LYS A 107 -28.19 4.66 12.83
CA LYS A 107 -29.66 4.53 12.79
C LYS A 107 -30.23 4.54 11.38
N LEU A 108 -30.08 3.45 10.62
CA LEU A 108 -31.00 3.19 9.51
C LEU A 108 -31.04 1.68 9.15
N LEU A 109 -31.25 0.84 10.16
CA LEU A 109 -31.78 -0.51 9.96
C LEU A 109 -33.19 -0.55 10.57
N ARG A 110 -34.10 0.26 10.01
CA ARG A 110 -35.53 -0.03 10.10
C ARG A 110 -36.18 0.37 8.78
N ARG A 111 -36.68 -0.68 8.10
CA ARG A 111 -37.79 -0.72 7.14
C ARG A 111 -37.73 0.32 6.02
N HIS A 112 -37.49 -0.14 4.79
CA HIS A 112 -38.59 -0.36 3.84
C HIS A 112 -38.08 -1.17 2.64
N HIS A 113 -38.93 -2.07 2.15
CA HIS A 113 -38.78 -2.79 0.88
C HIS A 113 -38.44 -1.78 -0.24
N PHE A 114 -37.21 -1.84 -0.75
CA PHE A 114 -36.79 -1.04 -1.91
C PHE A 114 -36.90 -1.91 -3.15
N SER A 115 -37.75 -1.49 -4.10
CA SER A 115 -38.13 -2.25 -5.29
C SER A 115 -36.99 -2.27 -6.33
N LEU A 116 -36.70 -3.45 -6.87
CA LEU A 116 -35.67 -3.71 -7.89
C LEU A 116 -35.85 -2.91 -9.20
N ARG A 117 -37.02 -2.30 -9.44
CA ARG A 117 -37.28 -1.49 -10.64
C ARG A 117 -36.54 -0.16 -10.67
N GLU A 118 -36.25 0.45 -9.53
CA GLU A 118 -35.53 1.74 -9.49
C GLU A 118 -34.02 1.56 -9.69
N MET A 119 -33.49 0.37 -9.38
CA MET A 119 -32.06 0.08 -9.52
C MET A 119 -31.62 -0.02 -10.99
N VAL A 120 -32.47 -0.57 -11.86
CA VAL A 120 -32.17 -0.71 -13.31
C VAL A 120 -32.18 0.65 -14.02
N ALA A 121 -33.08 1.57 -13.63
CA ALA A 121 -33.14 2.91 -14.20
C ALA A 121 -31.91 3.77 -13.88
N ASN A 122 -31.21 3.49 -12.78
CA ASN A 122 -30.03 4.24 -12.35
C ASN A 122 -28.71 3.68 -12.94
N LEU A 123 -28.72 2.42 -13.37
CA LEU A 123 -27.59 1.77 -14.05
C LEU A 123 -27.38 2.28 -15.49
N ASP A 124 -28.46 2.70 -16.16
CA ASP A 124 -28.37 3.21 -17.53
C ASP A 124 -27.83 4.66 -17.60
N LYS A 125 -28.09 5.48 -16.57
CA LYS A 125 -27.62 6.88 -16.50
C LYS A 125 -26.12 7.04 -16.21
N ASN A 126 -25.47 6.02 -15.66
CA ASN A 126 -24.05 6.08 -15.26
C ASN A 126 -23.08 5.36 -16.21
N ARG A 127 -23.57 4.81 -17.32
CA ARG A 127 -22.70 4.14 -18.32
C ARG A 127 -21.79 5.13 -19.07
N SER A 128 -22.08 6.42 -19.06
CA SER A 128 -21.35 7.44 -19.83
C SER A 128 -20.16 8.10 -19.12
N LYS A 129 -19.80 7.67 -17.89
CA LYS A 129 -18.69 8.28 -17.12
C LYS A 129 -17.49 7.36 -16.86
N MET A 130 -17.42 6.23 -17.56
CA MET A 130 -16.31 5.29 -17.49
C MET A 130 -15.41 5.43 -18.74
N ALA A 131 -14.79 6.60 -18.87
CA ALA A 131 -13.83 6.91 -19.93
C ALA A 131 -12.54 7.46 -19.31
N CYS A 132 -11.88 6.64 -18.50
CA CYS A 132 -10.46 6.74 -18.11
C CYS A 132 -9.95 5.32 -17.82
N LEU A 133 -10.20 4.40 -18.74
CA LEU A 133 -9.45 3.14 -18.86
C LEU A 133 -9.42 2.81 -20.36
N GLY A 134 -8.77 3.69 -21.12
CA GLY A 134 -8.45 3.47 -22.52
C GLY A 134 -6.96 3.18 -22.62
N ASP A 135 -6.63 2.17 -23.42
CA ASP A 135 -5.30 1.81 -23.90
C ASP A 135 -4.43 0.94 -22.99
N LEU A 136 -4.78 -0.35 -22.95
CA LEU A 136 -3.82 -1.45 -23.00
C LEU A 136 -4.54 -2.77 -23.36
N ASP A 137 -5.28 -2.82 -24.48
CA ASP A 137 -5.87 -4.09 -24.97
C ASP A 137 -6.23 -4.06 -26.47
N SER A 138 -5.34 -3.56 -27.33
CA SER A 138 -5.62 -3.51 -28.78
C SER A 138 -4.43 -3.81 -29.70
N HIS A 139 -3.39 -4.52 -29.24
CA HIS A 139 -2.29 -4.98 -30.11
C HIS A 139 -1.97 -6.47 -30.11
N LEU A 140 -2.85 -7.35 -29.61
CA LEU A 140 -2.63 -8.81 -29.68
C LEU A 140 -3.80 -9.65 -30.21
N ILE A 141 -4.75 -9.05 -30.94
CA ILE A 141 -5.75 -9.80 -31.71
C ILE A 141 -5.82 -9.24 -33.13
N SER A 142 -4.74 -9.44 -33.90
CA SER A 142 -4.77 -9.41 -35.37
C SER A 142 -3.47 -10.03 -35.90
N LYS A 143 -3.41 -11.36 -35.86
CA LYS A 143 -2.68 -12.26 -36.78
C LYS A 143 -2.93 -13.71 -36.33
N ALA A 144 -4.14 -14.16 -36.65
CA ALA A 144 -4.48 -15.54 -36.97
C ALA A 144 -5.19 -15.49 -38.32
#